data_AF-A0A7C9RD00-F1
#
_entry.id   AF-A0A7C9RD00-F1
#
_cell.length_a   1.000
_cell.length_b   1.000
_cell.length_c   1.000
_cell.angle_alpha   90.00
_cell.angle_beta   90.00
_cell.angle_gamma   90.00
#
_symmetry.space_group_name_H-M   'P 1'
#
loop_
_entity.id
_entity.type
_entity.pdbx_description
1 polymer ?
#
loop_
_entity_poly.entity_id
_entity_poly.type
_entity_poly.pdbx_seq_one_letter_code
_entity_poly.pdbx_strand_id
1 'polypeptide(L)'
;MNQIIVVGGVYGEKCAFPVRKQIFGSAGRAAIALSSPHFDSVILHTTLPENAAAQAIPNFDAYGIDVVNHGGEQFIDFEYLHCLATPLIHPRTPEIRQQKSFHVQGKLVVQFGMIECAPTVEADICIYDPQSPIAPRSFVKSGSKAGRLAFVANSTEIKLLTGLSVDEGARQLVKEENAEIVVAKCGLDGARIFDKTGCIGHVPAYETANVFTIGSGDVFVAAFALAWGSANVPPVAAADYASQAVATYVESENLPLLAINGTDQKRHPIKLAGGNVYLAGPFREIGQRVIINEARKVMTDLGMLVFSPVHDIGHGPANKVVKQDLKAIRNCDAVFAIVSGSSPGTLFEVGYAVAQNKPVFCVAQNMRANDIKLPEGAGCVIHEDFISALHLLAWRK
;
A
#
# COMPACT_ATOMS: atom_id res chain seq x y z
N MET A 1 -13.80 -30.11 4.47
CA MET A 1 -12.56 -29.39 4.17
C MET A 1 -12.93 -27.96 3.78
N ASN A 2 -12.36 -26.99 4.48
CA ASN A 2 -12.48 -25.57 4.16
C ASN A 2 -11.49 -25.27 3.01
N GLN A 3 -12.01 -24.93 1.82
CA GLN A 3 -11.20 -24.66 0.63
C GLN A 3 -11.44 -23.22 0.16
N ILE A 4 -10.37 -22.59 -0.33
CA ILE A 4 -10.42 -21.29 -1.00
C ILE A 4 -9.65 -21.34 -2.31
N ILE A 5 -10.18 -20.65 -3.32
CA ILE A 5 -9.53 -20.48 -4.61
C ILE A 5 -9.06 -19.03 -4.72
N VAL A 6 -7.80 -18.82 -5.09
CA VAL A 6 -7.25 -17.51 -5.41
C VAL A 6 -6.93 -17.46 -6.90
N VAL A 7 -7.44 -16.44 -7.59
CA VAL A 7 -7.24 -16.23 -9.03
C VAL A 7 -6.55 -14.90 -9.23
N GLY A 8 -5.42 -14.90 -9.93
CA GLY A 8 -4.77 -13.65 -10.33
C GLY A 8 -3.28 -13.79 -10.68
N GLY A 9 -2.63 -12.64 -10.79
CA GLY A 9 -1.24 -12.55 -11.23
C GLY A 9 -0.24 -12.96 -10.15
N VAL A 10 0.74 -13.76 -10.56
CA VAL A 10 1.99 -13.97 -9.82
C VAL A 10 3.09 -13.25 -10.59
N TYR A 11 3.70 -12.26 -9.94
CA TYR A 11 4.65 -11.35 -10.56
C TYR A 11 5.94 -11.26 -9.77
N GLY A 12 7.02 -10.91 -10.45
CA GLY A 12 8.26 -10.53 -9.79
C GLY A 12 8.13 -9.14 -9.21
N GLU A 13 8.61 -8.95 -7.98
CA GLU A 13 8.52 -7.68 -7.27
C GLU A 13 9.88 -7.36 -6.66
N LYS A 14 10.45 -6.21 -7.07
CA LYS A 14 11.77 -5.75 -6.65
C LYS A 14 11.63 -4.36 -6.05
N CYS A 15 12.06 -4.18 -4.81
CA CYS A 15 12.16 -2.88 -4.17
C CYS A 15 13.64 -2.54 -3.96
N ALA A 16 14.05 -1.32 -4.30
CA ALA A 16 15.42 -0.87 -4.10
C ALA A 16 15.66 -0.44 -2.65
N PHE A 17 14.72 0.28 -2.03
CA PHE A 17 14.86 0.80 -0.66
C PHE A 17 13.58 0.60 0.17
N PRO A 18 13.59 -0.30 1.18
CA PRO A 18 14.65 -1.28 1.45
C PRO A 18 14.73 -2.34 0.35
N VAL A 19 15.89 -3.01 0.23
CA VAL A 19 16.08 -4.06 -0.78
C VAL A 19 15.14 -5.23 -0.49
N ARG A 20 14.27 -5.53 -1.45
CA ARG A 20 13.39 -6.71 -1.46
C ARG A 20 13.34 -7.30 -2.86
N LYS A 21 13.25 -8.62 -2.95
CA LYS A 21 13.04 -9.36 -4.19
C LYS A 21 12.18 -10.59 -3.91
N GLN A 22 10.98 -10.61 -4.46
CA GLN A 22 9.99 -11.68 -4.25
C GLN A 22 9.31 -12.04 -5.57
N ILE A 23 8.75 -13.25 -5.65
CA ILE A 23 7.86 -13.67 -6.73
C ILE A 23 6.54 -14.06 -6.07
N PHE A 24 5.68 -13.08 -5.83
CA PHE A 24 4.37 -13.28 -5.22
C PHE A 24 3.28 -12.75 -6.14
N GLY A 25 3.33 -11.46 -6.49
CA GLY A 25 2.17 -10.76 -7.04
C GLY A 25 0.98 -10.78 -6.06
N SER A 26 -0.13 -10.17 -6.48
CA SER A 26 -1.30 -10.08 -5.60
C SER A 26 -1.89 -11.43 -5.24
N ALA A 27 -2.02 -12.32 -6.23
CA ALA A 27 -2.64 -13.63 -6.01
C ALA A 27 -1.75 -14.56 -5.20
N GLY A 28 -0.44 -14.62 -5.49
CA GLY A 28 0.49 -15.44 -4.72
C GLY A 28 0.58 -14.99 -3.27
N ARG A 29 0.63 -13.67 -3.02
CA ARG A 29 0.67 -13.11 -1.66
C ARG A 29 -0.60 -13.43 -0.88
N ALA A 30 -1.76 -13.25 -1.49
CA ALA A 30 -3.04 -13.59 -0.88
C ALA A 30 -3.15 -15.09 -0.59
N ALA A 31 -2.67 -15.96 -1.50
CA ALA A 31 -2.66 -17.40 -1.28
C ALA A 31 -1.79 -17.80 -0.08
N ILE A 32 -0.58 -17.22 0.07
CA ILE A 32 0.27 -17.42 1.25
C ILE A 32 -0.42 -16.89 2.51
N ALA A 33 -1.00 -15.70 2.45
CA ALA A 33 -1.74 -15.10 3.56
C ALA A 33 -2.89 -16.00 4.06
N LEU A 34 -3.55 -16.71 3.15
CA LEU A 34 -4.68 -17.61 3.40
C LEU A 34 -4.28 -19.08 3.64
N SER A 35 -2.99 -19.41 3.57
CA SER A 35 -2.52 -20.78 3.80
C SER A 35 -2.69 -21.23 5.25
N SER A 36 -2.19 -22.43 5.59
CA SER A 36 -2.33 -23.02 6.93
C SER A 36 -1.96 -22.02 8.04
N PRO A 37 -2.77 -21.89 9.11
CA PRO A 37 -3.84 -22.81 9.54
C PRO A 37 -5.26 -22.47 9.07
N HIS A 38 -5.45 -21.52 8.14
CA HIS A 38 -6.78 -20.94 7.86
C HIS A 38 -7.67 -21.81 6.96
N PHE A 39 -7.08 -22.44 5.96
CA PHE A 39 -7.77 -23.31 5.00
C PHE A 39 -7.05 -24.65 4.89
N ASP A 40 -7.83 -25.73 4.72
CA ASP A 40 -7.30 -27.08 4.50
C ASP A 40 -6.71 -27.22 3.10
N SER A 41 -7.19 -26.40 2.15
CA SER A 41 -6.77 -26.40 0.74
C SER A 41 -6.87 -24.98 0.18
N VAL A 42 -5.74 -24.48 -0.32
CA VAL A 42 -5.66 -23.21 -1.08
C VAL A 42 -5.25 -23.55 -2.50
N ILE A 43 -6.09 -23.21 -3.48
CA ILE A 43 -5.79 -23.42 -4.89
C ILE A 43 -5.48 -22.07 -5.54
N LEU A 44 -4.29 -21.91 -6.11
CA LEU A 44 -3.86 -20.69 -6.81
C LEU A 44 -3.92 -20.89 -8.33
N HIS A 45 -4.87 -20.24 -9.00
CA HIS A 45 -4.90 -20.14 -10.46
C HIS A 45 -4.13 -18.90 -10.93
N THR A 46 -3.12 -19.12 -11.77
CA THR A 46 -2.28 -18.03 -12.29
C THR A 46 -1.77 -18.34 -13.70
N THR A 47 -1.07 -17.37 -14.29
CA THR A 47 -0.42 -17.48 -15.60
C THR A 47 1.07 -17.18 -15.44
N LEU A 48 1.91 -18.20 -15.63
CA LEU A 48 3.37 -18.08 -15.57
C LEU A 48 4.02 -18.78 -16.77
N PRO A 49 5.10 -18.20 -17.35
CA PRO A 49 5.95 -18.95 -18.28
C PRO A 49 6.69 -20.07 -17.56
N GLU A 50 7.04 -21.12 -18.29
CA GLU A 50 7.61 -22.37 -17.74
C GLU A 50 8.80 -22.14 -16.81
N ASN A 51 9.76 -21.28 -17.22
CA ASN A 51 10.93 -20.95 -16.42
C ASN A 51 10.60 -20.24 -15.09
N ALA A 52 9.57 -19.39 -15.07
CA ALA A 52 9.14 -18.70 -13.86
C ALA A 52 8.33 -19.63 -12.97
N ALA A 53 7.48 -20.47 -13.56
CA ALA A 53 6.72 -21.50 -12.85
C ALA A 53 7.67 -22.46 -12.10
N ALA A 54 8.75 -22.90 -12.74
CA ALA A 54 9.77 -23.74 -12.13
C ALA A 54 10.47 -23.10 -10.91
N GLN A 55 10.51 -21.77 -10.82
CA GLN A 55 11.09 -21.04 -9.69
C GLN A 55 10.05 -20.72 -8.60
N ALA A 56 8.82 -20.41 -8.99
CA ALA A 56 7.79 -19.90 -8.09
C ALA A 56 7.00 -21.02 -7.40
N ILE A 57 6.59 -22.06 -8.15
CA ILE A 57 5.71 -23.12 -7.64
C ILE A 57 6.28 -23.82 -6.39
N PRO A 58 7.57 -24.21 -6.34
CA PRO A 58 8.12 -24.84 -5.14
C PRO A 58 8.00 -23.99 -3.86
N ASN A 59 8.00 -22.66 -3.99
CA ASN A 59 7.81 -21.77 -2.84
C ASN A 59 6.36 -21.78 -2.35
N PHE A 60 5.38 -21.92 -3.25
CA PHE A 60 3.97 -22.03 -2.88
C PHE A 60 3.64 -23.43 -2.32
N ASP A 61 4.24 -24.48 -2.88
CA ASP A 61 4.11 -25.85 -2.38
C ASP A 61 4.57 -25.96 -0.91
N ALA A 62 5.61 -25.21 -0.53
CA ALA A 62 6.10 -25.15 0.86
C ALA A 62 5.07 -24.59 1.85
N TYR A 63 4.07 -23.84 1.38
CA TYR A 63 2.91 -23.38 2.16
C TYR A 63 1.67 -24.28 2.00
N GLY A 64 1.78 -25.40 1.27
CA GLY A 64 0.66 -26.29 0.99
C GLY A 64 -0.37 -25.71 0.01
N ILE A 65 0.08 -24.85 -0.92
CA ILE A 65 -0.78 -24.22 -1.92
C ILE A 65 -0.71 -25.03 -3.22
N ASP A 66 -1.86 -25.46 -3.72
CA ASP A 66 -1.97 -26.16 -5.01
C ASP A 66 -1.99 -25.13 -6.16
N VAL A 67 -0.91 -25.05 -6.94
CA VAL A 67 -0.82 -24.09 -8.06
C VAL A 67 -1.33 -24.69 -9.37
N VAL A 68 -2.35 -24.06 -9.96
CA VAL A 68 -2.82 -24.33 -11.32
C VAL A 68 -2.30 -23.25 -12.26
N ASN A 69 -1.20 -23.54 -12.95
CA ASN A 69 -0.62 -22.65 -13.95
C ASN A 69 -1.29 -22.86 -15.33
N HIS A 70 -1.87 -21.80 -15.88
CA HIS A 70 -2.50 -21.82 -17.21
C HIS A 70 -1.54 -21.55 -18.38
N GLY A 71 -0.25 -21.33 -18.08
CA GLY A 71 0.82 -21.14 -19.07
C GLY A 71 0.84 -19.74 -19.68
N GLY A 72 1.98 -19.05 -19.58
CA GLY A 72 2.20 -17.72 -20.15
C GLY A 72 3.43 -17.65 -21.04
N GLU A 73 3.52 -16.61 -21.86
CA GLU A 73 4.68 -16.37 -22.74
C GLU A 73 5.76 -15.48 -22.11
N GLN A 74 5.38 -14.58 -21.20
CA GLN A 74 6.25 -13.55 -20.64
C GLN A 74 6.16 -13.54 -19.12
N PHE A 75 7.29 -13.33 -18.45
CA PHE A 75 7.30 -13.03 -17.01
C PHE A 75 7.19 -11.53 -16.82
N ILE A 76 6.34 -11.11 -15.88
CA ILE A 76 6.09 -9.70 -15.59
C ILE A 76 6.72 -9.37 -14.23
N ASP A 77 7.54 -8.33 -14.21
CA ASP A 77 8.21 -7.80 -13.04
C ASP A 77 7.75 -6.35 -12.75
N PHE A 78 7.67 -6.01 -11.47
CA PHE A 78 7.46 -4.67 -10.96
C PHE A 78 8.69 -4.23 -10.17
N GLU A 79 9.28 -3.10 -10.57
CA GLU A 79 10.45 -2.52 -9.93
C GLU A 79 10.12 -1.19 -9.27
N TYR A 80 10.32 -1.12 -7.96
CA TYR A 80 9.99 0.01 -7.09
C TYR A 80 11.28 0.65 -6.57
N LEU A 81 11.35 1.99 -6.58
CA LEU A 81 12.40 2.70 -5.86
C LEU A 81 12.23 2.51 -4.34
N HIS A 82 11.00 2.66 -3.86
CA HIS A 82 10.56 2.40 -2.49
C HIS A 82 9.08 1.98 -2.51
N CYS A 83 8.54 1.49 -1.40
CA CYS A 83 7.21 0.86 -1.39
C CYS A 83 6.01 1.78 -1.67
N LEU A 84 6.18 3.10 -1.66
CA LEU A 84 5.18 4.09 -2.13
C LEU A 84 5.39 4.60 -3.57
N ALA A 85 6.44 4.15 -4.26
CA ALA A 85 6.75 4.64 -5.60
C ALA A 85 5.83 3.99 -6.64
N THR A 86 5.54 4.69 -7.73
CA THR A 86 4.94 4.06 -8.91
C THR A 86 5.96 3.08 -9.52
N PRO A 87 5.62 1.80 -9.69
CA PRO A 87 6.57 0.83 -10.21
C PRO A 87 6.88 1.03 -11.69
N LEU A 88 8.09 0.66 -12.09
CA LEU A 88 8.42 0.33 -13.47
C LEU A 88 7.99 -1.11 -13.75
N ILE A 89 7.19 -1.31 -14.80
CA ILE A 89 6.69 -2.63 -15.20
C ILE A 89 7.53 -3.14 -16.36
N HIS A 90 7.96 -4.41 -16.26
CA HIS A 90 8.77 -5.10 -17.26
C HIS A 90 8.10 -6.40 -17.70
N PRO A 91 7.92 -6.66 -19.01
CA PRO A 91 8.14 -5.73 -20.11
C PRO A 91 7.20 -4.51 -19.98
N ARG A 92 7.48 -3.44 -20.73
CA ARG A 92 6.67 -2.21 -20.63
C ARG A 92 5.22 -2.55 -20.95
N THR A 93 4.25 -1.89 -20.32
CA THR A 93 2.82 -2.24 -20.44
C THR A 93 2.33 -2.45 -21.89
N PRO A 94 2.70 -1.63 -22.89
CA PRO A 94 2.29 -1.85 -24.29
C PRO A 94 2.91 -3.10 -24.96
N GLU A 95 3.98 -3.65 -24.38
CA GLU A 95 4.72 -4.82 -24.87
C GLU A 95 4.28 -6.13 -24.18
N ILE A 96 3.39 -6.05 -23.19
CA ILE A 96 2.81 -7.21 -22.51
C ILE A 96 1.80 -7.88 -23.45
N ARG A 97 2.11 -9.12 -23.84
CA ARG A 97 1.26 -9.94 -24.70
C ARG A 97 0.07 -10.47 -23.90
N GLN A 98 -1.13 -10.25 -24.42
CA GLN A 98 -2.34 -10.81 -23.87
C GLN A 98 -2.36 -12.34 -24.08
N GLN A 99 -2.60 -13.06 -23.00
CA GLN A 99 -2.66 -14.51 -22.90
C GLN A 99 -4.11 -14.98 -23.00
N LYS A 100 -4.29 -16.29 -23.21
CA LYS A 100 -5.63 -16.89 -23.23
C LYS A 100 -6.31 -16.71 -21.88
N SER A 101 -7.58 -16.30 -21.91
CA SER A 101 -8.43 -16.30 -20.71
C SER A 101 -8.75 -17.74 -20.29
N PHE A 102 -9.06 -17.90 -19.02
CA PHE A 102 -9.48 -19.16 -18.42
C PHE A 102 -10.67 -18.92 -17.48
N HIS A 103 -11.38 -19.99 -17.14
CA HIS A 103 -12.56 -19.97 -16.29
C HIS A 103 -12.32 -20.76 -15.01
N VAL A 104 -12.80 -20.25 -13.89
CA VAL A 104 -12.67 -20.88 -12.58
C VAL A 104 -14.03 -20.91 -11.88
N GLN A 105 -14.35 -22.06 -11.29
CA GLN A 105 -15.58 -22.25 -10.52
C GLN A 105 -15.24 -22.70 -9.10
N GLY A 106 -15.89 -22.13 -8.09
CA GLY A 106 -15.62 -22.49 -6.69
C GLY A 106 -16.63 -21.93 -5.70
N LYS A 107 -16.57 -22.38 -4.44
CA LYS A 107 -17.46 -21.86 -3.39
C LYS A 107 -17.04 -20.48 -2.90
N LEU A 108 -15.77 -20.35 -2.51
CA LEU A 108 -15.17 -19.10 -2.06
C LEU A 108 -13.97 -18.78 -2.96
N VAL A 109 -14.06 -17.67 -3.68
CA VAL A 109 -13.04 -17.24 -4.62
C VAL A 109 -12.56 -15.83 -4.28
N VAL A 110 -11.25 -15.64 -4.27
CA VAL A 110 -10.63 -14.31 -4.31
C VAL A 110 -10.12 -14.09 -5.73
N GLN A 111 -10.59 -13.05 -6.39
CA GLN A 111 -10.18 -12.72 -7.75
C GLN A 111 -9.48 -11.36 -7.79
N PHE A 112 -8.24 -11.37 -8.24
CA PHE A 112 -7.47 -10.19 -8.58
C PHE A 112 -7.49 -9.96 -10.09
N GLY A 113 -7.50 -8.69 -10.51
CA GLY A 113 -7.18 -8.32 -11.88
C GLY A 113 -5.80 -8.82 -12.30
N MET A 114 -5.66 -9.13 -13.59
CA MET A 114 -4.40 -9.55 -14.21
C MET A 114 -4.10 -8.63 -15.40
N ILE A 115 -2.81 -8.36 -15.64
CA ILE A 115 -2.36 -7.46 -16.71
C ILE A 115 -2.40 -8.18 -18.07
N GLU A 116 -1.95 -9.43 -18.07
CA GLU A 116 -1.74 -10.26 -19.24
C GLU A 116 -2.93 -11.13 -19.60
N CYS A 117 -3.97 -11.23 -18.75
CA CYS A 117 -5.17 -11.96 -19.11
C CYS A 117 -6.41 -11.43 -18.38
N ALA A 118 -7.57 -12.01 -18.69
CA ALA A 118 -8.86 -11.59 -18.15
C ALA A 118 -9.66 -12.84 -17.75
N PRO A 119 -9.33 -13.51 -16.64
CA PRO A 119 -10.04 -14.72 -16.23
C PRO A 119 -11.48 -14.39 -15.80
N THR A 120 -12.35 -15.39 -15.90
CA THR A 120 -13.73 -15.30 -15.40
C THR A 120 -13.95 -16.26 -14.24
N VAL A 121 -14.78 -15.85 -13.29
CA VAL A 121 -15.11 -16.64 -12.10
C VAL A 121 -16.61 -16.88 -12.03
N GLU A 122 -17.01 -18.09 -11.64
CA GLU A 122 -18.36 -18.39 -11.15
C GLU A 122 -18.28 -18.93 -9.71
N ALA A 123 -18.83 -18.19 -8.74
CA ALA A 123 -18.69 -18.55 -7.33
C ALA A 123 -19.94 -18.35 -6.45
N ASP A 124 -20.02 -19.08 -5.34
CA ASP A 124 -21.05 -18.79 -4.32
C ASP A 124 -20.73 -17.46 -3.62
N ILE A 125 -19.46 -17.25 -3.26
CA ILE A 125 -18.92 -16.03 -2.66
C ILE A 125 -17.65 -15.62 -3.41
N CYS A 126 -17.59 -14.37 -3.86
CA CYS A 126 -16.42 -13.79 -4.50
C CYS A 126 -15.97 -12.50 -3.81
N ILE A 127 -14.67 -12.39 -3.54
CA ILE A 127 -14.03 -11.13 -3.17
C ILE A 127 -13.20 -10.70 -4.39
N TYR A 128 -13.59 -9.60 -5.01
CA TYR A 128 -12.98 -9.10 -6.23
C TYR A 128 -12.19 -7.81 -5.98
N ASP A 129 -10.93 -7.80 -6.40
CA ASP A 129 -10.08 -6.60 -6.45
C ASP A 129 -9.60 -6.39 -7.91
N PRO A 130 -9.96 -5.27 -8.55
CA PRO A 130 -9.64 -5.04 -9.96
C PRO A 130 -8.14 -4.88 -10.24
N GLN A 131 -7.30 -4.62 -9.24
CA GLN A 131 -5.82 -4.54 -9.33
C GLN A 131 -5.31 -3.80 -10.57
N SER A 132 -5.76 -2.57 -10.80
CA SER A 132 -5.35 -1.83 -11.99
C SER A 132 -5.36 -0.32 -11.76
N PRO A 133 -4.19 0.34 -11.77
CA PRO A 133 -4.10 1.79 -11.58
C PRO A 133 -4.46 2.59 -12.84
N ILE A 134 -4.72 1.93 -13.98
CA ILE A 134 -4.97 2.60 -15.28
C ILE A 134 -6.36 2.29 -15.80
N ALA A 135 -6.73 1.01 -15.83
CA ALA A 135 -7.98 0.53 -16.43
C ALA A 135 -8.57 -0.59 -15.57
N PRO A 136 -9.06 -0.27 -14.36
CA PRO A 136 -9.80 -1.24 -13.54
C PRO A 136 -11.01 -1.76 -14.31
N ARG A 137 -11.28 -3.05 -14.15
CA ARG A 137 -12.35 -3.76 -14.87
C ARG A 137 -13.54 -3.97 -13.96
N SER A 138 -14.71 -4.00 -14.57
CA SER A 138 -15.96 -4.38 -13.90
C SER A 138 -16.03 -5.90 -13.74
N PHE A 139 -16.51 -6.35 -12.59
CA PHE A 139 -16.69 -7.77 -12.31
C PHE A 139 -17.79 -8.35 -13.19
N VAL A 140 -18.96 -7.71 -13.22
CA VAL A 140 -20.11 -8.20 -14.00
C VAL A 140 -19.83 -8.09 -15.50
N LYS A 141 -19.24 -6.99 -15.98
CA LYS A 141 -18.94 -6.83 -17.42
C LYS A 141 -17.84 -7.78 -17.90
N SER A 142 -17.04 -8.36 -17.00
CA SER A 142 -16.06 -9.40 -17.37
C SER A 142 -16.73 -10.73 -17.75
N GLY A 143 -18.01 -10.90 -17.43
CA GLY A 143 -18.73 -12.18 -17.55
C GLY A 143 -18.65 -13.06 -16.30
N SER A 144 -17.97 -12.58 -15.24
CA SER A 144 -17.91 -13.27 -13.95
C SER A 144 -19.23 -13.15 -13.17
N LYS A 145 -19.50 -14.13 -12.32
CA LYS A 145 -20.73 -14.26 -11.53
C LYS A 145 -20.41 -14.68 -10.10
N ALA A 146 -21.13 -14.10 -9.15
CA ALA A 146 -21.05 -14.49 -7.75
C ALA A 146 -22.44 -14.45 -7.10
N GLY A 147 -22.74 -15.42 -6.22
CA GLY A 147 -23.95 -15.39 -5.39
C GLY A 147 -23.91 -14.25 -4.36
N ARG A 148 -22.73 -14.05 -3.75
CA ARG A 148 -22.38 -12.93 -2.87
C ARG A 148 -21.08 -12.30 -3.36
N LEU A 149 -21.10 -11.00 -3.64
CA LEU A 149 -19.93 -10.28 -4.15
C LEU A 149 -19.49 -9.20 -3.16
N ALA A 150 -18.22 -9.23 -2.77
CA ALA A 150 -17.53 -8.08 -2.19
C ALA A 150 -16.58 -7.48 -3.23
N PHE A 151 -16.77 -6.21 -3.56
CA PHE A 151 -15.90 -5.45 -4.46
C PHE A 151 -14.94 -4.60 -3.63
N VAL A 152 -13.65 -4.89 -3.67
CA VAL A 152 -12.62 -4.22 -2.86
C VAL A 152 -11.71 -3.42 -3.78
N ALA A 153 -11.76 -2.09 -3.69
CA ALA A 153 -10.99 -1.21 -4.58
C ALA A 153 -10.43 -0.01 -3.82
N ASN A 154 -9.30 0.51 -4.27
CA ASN A 154 -8.76 1.75 -3.72
C ASN A 154 -9.50 2.99 -4.26
N SER A 155 -9.32 4.14 -3.60
CA SER A 155 -9.98 5.40 -3.97
C SER A 155 -9.71 5.83 -5.42
N THR A 156 -8.50 5.59 -5.94
CA THR A 156 -8.14 5.89 -7.32
C THR A 156 -8.86 4.96 -8.30
N GLU A 157 -8.92 3.66 -8.01
CA GLU A 157 -9.64 2.67 -8.83
C GLU A 157 -11.14 2.97 -8.88
N ILE A 158 -11.76 3.32 -7.75
CA ILE A 158 -13.17 3.73 -7.70
C ILE A 158 -13.39 4.96 -8.58
N LYS A 159 -12.51 5.95 -8.50
CA LYS A 159 -12.59 7.16 -9.32
C LYS A 159 -12.40 6.84 -10.81
N LEU A 160 -11.51 5.92 -11.17
CA LEU A 160 -11.32 5.49 -12.56
C LEU A 160 -12.51 4.70 -13.11
N LEU A 161 -13.13 3.85 -12.30
CA LEU A 161 -14.31 3.06 -12.69
C LEU A 161 -15.56 3.92 -12.90
N THR A 162 -15.74 4.94 -12.05
CA THR A 162 -17.03 5.67 -11.95
C THR A 162 -16.94 7.12 -12.42
N GLY A 163 -15.75 7.73 -12.40
CA GLY A 163 -15.57 9.16 -12.61
C GLY A 163 -15.98 10.03 -11.42
N LEU A 164 -16.35 9.43 -10.28
CA LEU A 164 -16.94 10.12 -9.13
C LEU A 164 -16.01 10.21 -7.93
N SER A 165 -16.45 10.94 -6.89
CA SER A 165 -15.82 10.87 -5.57
C SER A 165 -15.91 9.46 -4.99
N VAL A 166 -15.07 9.14 -4.00
CA VAL A 166 -15.01 7.78 -3.42
C VAL A 166 -16.37 7.31 -2.91
N ASP A 167 -17.10 8.16 -2.18
CA ASP A 167 -18.38 7.77 -1.58
C ASP A 167 -19.51 7.65 -2.60
N GLU A 168 -19.54 8.53 -3.60
CA GLU A 168 -20.53 8.45 -4.70
C GLU A 168 -20.23 7.26 -5.61
N GLY A 169 -18.96 7.08 -5.96
CA GLY A 169 -18.48 5.97 -6.79
C GLY A 169 -18.71 4.62 -6.12
N ALA A 170 -18.42 4.47 -4.83
CA ALA A 170 -18.68 3.23 -4.11
C ALA A 170 -20.19 2.89 -4.08
N ARG A 171 -21.06 3.88 -3.86
CA ARG A 171 -22.52 3.71 -3.93
C ARG A 171 -23.01 3.34 -5.34
N GLN A 172 -22.35 3.86 -6.39
CA GLN A 172 -22.63 3.46 -7.76
C GLN A 172 -22.19 2.02 -8.03
N LEU A 173 -20.98 1.63 -7.60
CA LEU A 173 -20.45 0.27 -7.77
C LEU A 173 -21.32 -0.79 -7.09
N VAL A 174 -21.88 -0.52 -5.89
CA VAL A 174 -22.84 -1.43 -5.24
C VAL A 174 -23.97 -1.81 -6.21
N LYS A 175 -24.48 -0.84 -6.97
CA LYS A 175 -25.60 -1.05 -7.90
C LYS A 175 -25.15 -1.65 -9.23
N GLU A 176 -24.09 -1.11 -9.84
CA GLU A 176 -23.63 -1.51 -11.18
C GLU A 176 -23.02 -2.92 -11.20
N GLU A 177 -22.34 -3.30 -10.11
CA GLU A 177 -21.73 -4.63 -9.97
C GLU A 177 -22.67 -5.61 -9.26
N ASN A 178 -23.86 -5.18 -8.83
CA ASN A 178 -24.76 -5.95 -7.96
C ASN A 178 -24.01 -6.54 -6.75
N ALA A 179 -23.12 -5.75 -6.15
CA ALA A 179 -22.28 -6.19 -5.05
C ALA A 179 -23.08 -6.18 -3.73
N GLU A 180 -22.88 -7.20 -2.90
CA GLU A 180 -23.39 -7.20 -1.53
C GLU A 180 -22.67 -6.11 -0.72
N ILE A 181 -21.36 -6.02 -0.90
CA ILE A 181 -20.49 -5.08 -0.20
C ILE A 181 -19.51 -4.43 -1.19
N VAL A 182 -19.27 -3.13 -1.03
CA VAL A 182 -18.12 -2.43 -1.63
C VAL A 182 -17.23 -1.93 -0.51
N VAL A 183 -15.94 -2.26 -0.55
CA VAL A 183 -14.92 -1.72 0.36
C VAL A 183 -14.04 -0.75 -0.41
N ALA A 184 -14.07 0.52 0.00
CA ALA A 184 -13.20 1.56 -0.51
C ALA A 184 -11.95 1.67 0.38
N LYS A 185 -10.78 1.27 -0.13
CA LYS A 185 -9.48 1.43 0.53
C LYS A 185 -9.00 2.87 0.33
N CYS A 186 -8.79 3.61 1.43
CA CYS A 186 -8.44 5.04 1.44
C CYS A 186 -7.04 5.32 2.01
N GLY A 187 -6.12 4.35 1.92
CA GLY A 187 -4.74 4.50 2.39
C GLY A 187 -4.70 4.78 3.90
N LEU A 188 -4.05 5.87 4.29
CA LEU A 188 -3.94 6.27 5.71
C LEU A 188 -5.25 6.78 6.33
N ASP A 189 -6.28 7.06 5.52
CA ASP A 189 -7.64 7.32 6.00
C ASP A 189 -8.42 6.02 6.28
N GLY A 190 -7.76 4.86 6.18
CA GLY A 190 -8.33 3.55 6.45
C GLY A 190 -9.23 3.05 5.33
N ALA A 191 -10.41 2.53 5.67
CA ALA A 191 -11.36 1.96 4.71
C ALA A 191 -12.81 2.39 5.01
N ARG A 192 -13.62 2.46 3.96
CA ARG A 192 -15.06 2.78 4.03
C ARG A 192 -15.86 1.63 3.44
N ILE A 193 -16.91 1.21 4.12
CA ILE A 193 -17.69 0.02 3.75
C ILE A 193 -19.08 0.47 3.33
N PHE A 194 -19.53 -0.01 2.17
CA PHE A 194 -20.82 0.34 1.59
C PHE A 194 -21.64 -0.92 1.29
N ASP A 195 -22.95 -0.79 1.46
CA ASP A 195 -23.94 -1.75 0.99
C ASP A 195 -25.07 -1.02 0.23
N LYS A 196 -26.17 -1.71 -0.08
CA LYS A 196 -27.34 -1.13 -0.76
C LYS A 196 -28.00 0.04 -0.03
N THR A 197 -27.78 0.19 1.28
CA THR A 197 -28.32 1.27 2.11
C THR A 197 -27.42 2.50 2.15
N GLY A 198 -26.15 2.37 1.76
CA GLY A 198 -25.16 3.46 1.73
C GLY A 198 -23.87 3.08 2.45
N CYS A 199 -23.20 4.08 3.04
CA CYS A 199 -22.03 3.82 3.88
C CYS A 199 -22.50 3.24 5.22
N ILE A 200 -22.02 2.04 5.55
CA ILE A 200 -22.39 1.32 6.78
C ILE A 200 -21.28 1.36 7.85
N GLY A 201 -20.09 1.85 7.52
CA GLY A 201 -19.02 2.00 8.50
C GLY A 201 -17.71 2.51 7.93
N HIS A 202 -16.86 2.98 8.85
CA HIS A 202 -15.51 3.42 8.60
C HIS A 202 -14.56 2.67 9.54
N VAL A 203 -13.44 2.23 9.00
CA VAL A 203 -12.38 1.51 9.73
C VAL A 203 -11.11 2.34 9.61
N PRO A 204 -10.41 2.66 10.71
CA PRO A 204 -9.17 3.42 10.64
C PRO A 204 -8.01 2.55 10.12
N ALA A 205 -6.95 3.21 9.66
CA ALA A 205 -5.63 2.58 9.62
C ALA A 205 -5.05 2.50 11.05
N TYR A 206 -4.04 1.66 11.24
CA TYR A 206 -3.46 1.42 12.55
C TYR A 206 -1.95 1.75 12.57
N GLU A 207 -1.49 2.21 13.73
CA GLU A 207 -0.11 2.64 13.96
C GLU A 207 0.87 1.45 13.83
N THR A 208 2.01 1.71 13.20
CA THR A 208 3.12 0.76 13.05
C THR A 208 4.46 1.46 13.26
N ALA A 209 5.45 0.74 13.78
CA ALA A 209 6.80 1.27 13.97
C ALA A 209 7.57 1.37 12.64
N ASN A 210 7.35 0.43 11.73
CA ASN A 210 7.94 0.39 10.39
C ASN A 210 6.84 0.25 9.34
N VAL A 211 7.13 0.67 8.11
CA VAL A 211 6.15 0.63 7.02
C VAL A 211 6.77 0.13 5.71
N PHE A 212 6.29 -1.03 5.25
CA PHE A 212 6.51 -1.57 3.90
C PHE A 212 5.16 -1.91 3.25
N THR A 213 4.71 -1.08 2.31
CA THR A 213 3.33 -1.08 1.80
C THR A 213 3.06 -1.96 0.58
N ILE A 214 4.10 -2.46 -0.11
CA ILE A 214 3.90 -3.33 -1.28
C ILE A 214 3.07 -4.54 -0.82
N GLY A 215 1.99 -4.83 -1.53
CA GLY A 215 1.03 -5.90 -1.24
C GLY A 215 0.17 -5.78 0.02
N SER A 216 0.17 -4.62 0.69
CA SER A 216 -0.79 -4.32 1.76
C SER A 216 -2.24 -4.47 1.31
N GLY A 217 -2.56 -4.08 0.06
CA GLY A 217 -3.88 -4.27 -0.54
C GLY A 217 -4.27 -5.74 -0.68
N ASP A 218 -3.32 -6.59 -1.04
CA ASP A 218 -3.55 -8.03 -1.22
C ASP A 218 -3.81 -8.71 0.13
N VAL A 219 -3.07 -8.29 1.16
CA VAL A 219 -3.27 -8.71 2.55
C VAL A 219 -4.63 -8.26 3.08
N PHE A 220 -5.06 -7.04 2.76
CA PHE A 220 -6.41 -6.58 3.10
C PHE A 220 -7.47 -7.49 2.49
N VAL A 221 -7.36 -7.78 1.19
CA VAL A 221 -8.31 -8.63 0.46
C VAL A 221 -8.33 -10.05 1.02
N ALA A 222 -7.17 -10.63 1.30
CA ALA A 222 -7.04 -11.95 1.92
C ALA A 222 -7.69 -11.99 3.31
N ALA A 223 -7.36 -11.04 4.18
CA ALA A 223 -7.92 -10.96 5.52
C ALA A 223 -9.45 -10.74 5.50
N PHE A 224 -9.94 -9.91 4.57
CA PHE A 224 -11.36 -9.70 4.38
C PHE A 224 -12.06 -10.97 3.87
N ALA A 225 -11.44 -11.72 2.95
CA ALA A 225 -11.97 -13.00 2.48
C ALA A 225 -12.06 -14.05 3.60
N LEU A 226 -11.07 -14.11 4.47
CA LEU A 226 -11.08 -14.98 5.66
C LEU A 226 -12.22 -14.60 6.62
N ALA A 227 -12.33 -13.31 6.98
CA ALA A 227 -13.32 -12.86 7.96
C ALA A 227 -14.74 -12.81 7.41
N TRP A 228 -14.98 -12.08 6.32
CA TRP A 228 -16.33 -11.90 5.75
C TRP A 228 -16.76 -13.12 4.94
N GLY A 229 -15.87 -13.63 4.07
CA GLY A 229 -16.20 -14.70 3.12
C GLY A 229 -16.30 -16.09 3.76
N SER A 230 -15.34 -16.45 4.62
CA SER A 230 -15.30 -17.78 5.26
C SER A 230 -15.97 -17.79 6.64
N ALA A 231 -15.61 -16.86 7.53
CA ALA A 231 -16.09 -16.84 8.91
C ALA A 231 -17.44 -16.10 9.11
N ASN A 232 -18.03 -15.53 8.05
CA ASN A 232 -19.27 -14.75 8.09
C ASN A 232 -19.28 -13.61 9.13
N VAL A 233 -18.13 -13.01 9.39
CA VAL A 233 -18.00 -11.82 10.23
C VAL A 233 -18.71 -10.64 9.55
N PRO A 234 -19.46 -9.79 10.30
CA PRO A 234 -20.10 -8.61 9.73
C PRO A 234 -19.12 -7.71 8.94
N PRO A 235 -19.55 -7.08 7.83
CA PRO A 235 -18.64 -6.40 6.90
C PRO A 235 -17.70 -5.37 7.54
N VAL A 236 -18.20 -4.54 8.46
CA VAL A 236 -17.39 -3.52 9.14
C VAL A 236 -16.35 -4.16 10.06
N ALA A 237 -16.72 -5.22 10.79
CA ALA A 237 -15.79 -5.96 11.66
C ALA A 237 -14.76 -6.78 10.85
N ALA A 238 -15.15 -7.31 9.69
CA ALA A 238 -14.23 -7.99 8.78
C ALA A 238 -13.22 -7.02 8.17
N ALA A 239 -13.65 -5.81 7.81
CA ALA A 239 -12.75 -4.74 7.35
C ALA A 239 -11.83 -4.24 8.47
N ASP A 240 -12.31 -4.20 9.72
CA ASP A 240 -11.48 -3.87 10.88
C ASP A 240 -10.35 -4.88 11.10
N TYR A 241 -10.70 -6.17 11.11
CA TYR A 241 -9.72 -7.25 11.12
C TYR A 241 -8.72 -7.14 9.96
N ALA A 242 -9.21 -6.87 8.75
CA ALA A 242 -8.34 -6.69 7.58
C ALA A 242 -7.37 -5.51 7.73
N SER A 243 -7.81 -4.38 8.29
CA SER A 243 -6.95 -3.22 8.55
C SER A 243 -5.88 -3.52 9.61
N GLN A 244 -6.22 -4.27 10.67
CA GLN A 244 -5.25 -4.71 11.67
C GLN A 244 -4.23 -5.72 11.11
N ALA A 245 -4.68 -6.63 10.24
CA ALA A 245 -3.83 -7.56 9.52
C ALA A 245 -2.85 -6.82 8.60
N VAL A 246 -3.32 -5.79 7.88
CA VAL A 246 -2.46 -4.91 7.08
C VAL A 246 -1.41 -4.23 7.96
N ALA A 247 -1.78 -3.66 9.10
CA ALA A 247 -0.83 -3.01 9.99
C ALA A 247 0.26 -3.99 10.48
N THR A 248 -0.11 -5.23 10.80
CA THR A 248 0.86 -6.27 11.17
C THR A 248 1.79 -6.64 10.01
N TYR A 249 1.23 -6.74 8.80
CA TYR A 249 1.98 -7.06 7.62
C TYR A 249 2.94 -5.93 7.20
N VAL A 250 2.50 -4.67 7.15
CA VAL A 250 3.39 -3.57 6.72
C VAL A 250 4.51 -3.31 7.72
N GLU A 251 4.35 -3.72 8.97
CA GLU A 251 5.36 -3.60 10.02
C GLU A 251 6.42 -4.70 9.96
N SER A 252 6.06 -5.92 9.55
CA SER A 252 6.90 -7.11 9.71
C SER A 252 7.06 -7.99 8.47
N GLU A 253 6.27 -7.74 7.42
CA GLU A 253 6.16 -8.54 6.19
C GLU A 253 5.79 -10.02 6.43
N ASN A 254 5.34 -10.37 7.64
CA ASN A 254 5.05 -11.75 8.03
C ASN A 254 3.75 -12.26 7.39
N LEU A 255 3.82 -13.48 6.86
CA LEU A 255 2.70 -14.29 6.38
C LEU A 255 2.94 -15.74 6.85
N PRO A 256 1.90 -16.57 7.06
CA PRO A 256 0.46 -16.32 6.84
C PRO A 256 -0.17 -15.35 7.84
N LEU A 257 -1.46 -15.03 7.67
CA LEU A 257 -2.18 -14.11 8.56
C LEU A 257 -2.30 -14.68 9.99
N LEU A 258 -2.47 -13.80 10.98
CA LEU A 258 -2.90 -14.21 12.32
C LEU A 258 -4.37 -14.66 12.28
N ALA A 259 -4.82 -15.51 13.20
CA ALA A 259 -6.23 -15.88 13.29
C ALA A 259 -7.12 -14.69 13.70
N ILE A 260 -8.38 -14.68 13.28
CA ILE A 260 -9.36 -13.61 13.59
C ILE A 260 -9.47 -13.32 15.10
N ASN A 261 -9.40 -14.36 15.92
CA ASN A 261 -9.48 -14.26 17.38
C ASN A 261 -8.09 -14.23 18.07
N GLY A 262 -7.00 -14.20 17.30
CA GLY A 262 -5.63 -14.25 17.81
C GLY A 262 -4.99 -12.88 18.05
N THR A 263 -5.73 -11.79 17.83
CA THR A 263 -5.22 -10.42 17.97
C THR A 263 -5.48 -9.84 19.36
N ASP A 264 -4.85 -10.41 20.39
CA ASP A 264 -4.88 -9.82 21.74
C ASP A 264 -4.17 -8.45 21.78
N GLN A 265 -3.33 -8.14 20.79
CA GLN A 265 -2.70 -6.84 20.62
C GLN A 265 -3.65 -5.88 19.90
N LYS A 266 -4.41 -5.10 20.68
CA LYS A 266 -5.11 -3.93 20.15
C LYS A 266 -4.10 -2.91 19.63
N ARG A 267 -4.02 -2.76 18.30
CA ARG A 267 -3.25 -1.68 17.68
C ARG A 267 -3.93 -0.33 17.90
N HIS A 268 -3.15 0.73 17.96
CA HIS A 268 -3.71 2.08 18.10
C HIS A 268 -4.20 2.59 16.75
N PRO A 269 -5.47 3.04 16.64
CA PRO A 269 -5.95 3.64 15.40
C PRO A 269 -5.27 4.98 15.17
N ILE A 270 -4.87 5.23 13.93
CA ILE A 270 -4.26 6.51 13.54
C ILE A 270 -5.32 7.47 13.03
N LYS A 271 -5.00 8.77 13.14
CA LYS A 271 -5.70 9.83 12.43
C LYS A 271 -4.66 10.69 11.74
N LEU A 272 -4.88 10.96 10.46
CA LEU A 272 -4.04 11.88 9.71
C LEU A 272 -4.08 13.26 10.36
N ALA A 273 -2.90 13.79 10.68
CA ALA A 273 -2.79 15.09 11.31
C ALA A 273 -2.83 16.26 10.27
N GLY A 274 -2.65 15.97 8.97
CA GLY A 274 -2.73 16.96 7.89
C GLY A 274 -1.69 18.07 8.04
N GLY A 275 -2.06 19.33 7.77
CA GLY A 275 -1.27 20.52 8.14
C GLY A 275 -0.07 20.84 7.26
N ASN A 276 0.61 21.94 7.61
CA ASN A 276 1.77 22.49 6.93
C ASN A 276 3.07 21.87 7.45
N VAL A 277 3.85 21.25 6.58
CA VAL A 277 5.15 20.67 6.92
C VAL A 277 6.27 21.41 6.18
N TYR A 278 7.33 21.77 6.92
CA TYR A 278 8.55 22.29 6.34
C TYR A 278 9.51 21.14 5.99
N LEU A 279 9.86 21.00 4.71
CA LEU A 279 10.80 20.01 4.19
C LEU A 279 12.21 20.61 4.17
N ALA A 280 13.02 20.21 5.14
CA ALA A 280 14.42 20.57 5.29
C ALA A 280 15.33 19.50 4.67
N GLY A 281 16.39 19.92 3.99
CA GLY A 281 17.41 19.01 3.46
C GLY A 281 18.28 19.66 2.41
N PRO A 282 19.45 19.09 2.10
CA PRO A 282 20.32 19.64 1.07
C PRO A 282 19.70 19.43 -0.32
N PHE A 283 20.04 20.31 -1.27
CA PHE A 283 19.55 20.23 -2.66
C PHE A 283 20.57 20.79 -3.67
N ARG A 284 21.86 20.79 -3.32
CA ARG A 284 22.94 21.37 -4.14
C ARG A 284 23.37 20.44 -5.27
N GLU A 285 23.18 19.14 -5.08
CA GLU A 285 23.56 18.09 -6.03
C GLU A 285 22.33 17.34 -6.55
N ILE A 286 22.49 16.64 -7.67
CA ILE A 286 21.39 15.93 -8.34
C ILE A 286 20.72 14.93 -7.40
N GLY A 287 21.49 14.07 -6.72
CA GLY A 287 20.93 13.06 -5.81
C GLY A 287 20.13 13.69 -4.66
N GLN A 288 20.65 14.78 -4.08
CA GLN A 288 19.96 15.55 -3.05
C GLN A 288 18.65 16.16 -3.57
N ARG A 289 18.68 16.74 -4.77
CA ARG A 289 17.49 17.33 -5.39
C ARG A 289 16.42 16.29 -5.72
N VAL A 290 16.82 15.12 -6.20
CA VAL A 290 15.90 14.01 -6.49
C VAL A 290 15.18 13.57 -5.21
N ILE A 291 15.91 13.36 -4.12
CA ILE A 291 15.34 12.93 -2.83
C ILE A 291 14.37 14.01 -2.28
N ILE A 292 14.71 15.29 -2.38
CA ILE A 292 13.83 16.38 -1.95
C ILE A 292 12.54 16.43 -2.78
N ASN A 293 12.63 16.25 -4.10
CA ASN A 293 11.45 16.22 -4.97
C ASN A 293 10.56 15.00 -4.63
N GLU A 294 11.15 13.83 -4.41
CA GLU A 294 10.42 12.62 -4.06
C GLU A 294 9.74 12.74 -2.69
N ALA A 295 10.46 13.24 -1.68
CA ALA A 295 9.88 13.50 -0.35
C ALA A 295 8.69 14.45 -0.44
N ARG A 296 8.82 15.56 -1.18
CA ARG A 296 7.72 16.50 -1.38
C ARG A 296 6.51 15.83 -2.03
N LYS A 297 6.73 15.04 -3.09
CA LYS A 297 5.68 14.30 -3.78
C LYS A 297 4.97 13.35 -2.82
N VAL A 298 5.70 12.45 -2.17
CA VAL A 298 5.13 11.45 -1.25
C VAL A 298 4.39 12.13 -0.11
N MET A 299 4.97 13.16 0.51
CA MET A 299 4.32 13.90 1.59
C MET A 299 2.99 14.54 1.14
N THR A 300 2.95 15.07 -0.08
CA THR A 300 1.73 15.64 -0.66
C THR A 300 0.67 14.56 -0.91
N ASP A 301 1.09 13.41 -1.45
CA ASP A 301 0.22 12.26 -1.69
C ASP A 301 -0.36 11.68 -0.38
N LEU A 302 0.38 11.80 0.74
CA LEU A 302 -0.09 11.48 2.09
C LEU A 302 -0.99 12.56 2.71
N GLY A 303 -1.32 13.62 1.98
CA GLY A 303 -2.29 14.65 2.40
C GLY A 303 -1.70 15.81 3.21
N MET A 304 -0.37 16.00 3.20
CA MET A 304 0.29 17.12 3.87
C MET A 304 0.47 18.32 2.92
N LEU A 305 0.45 19.53 3.47
CA LEU A 305 0.80 20.76 2.75
C LEU A 305 2.31 21.00 2.92
N VAL A 306 3.10 20.87 1.85
CA VAL A 306 4.56 20.84 1.95
C VAL A 306 5.19 22.14 1.47
N PHE A 307 5.90 22.82 2.38
CA PHE A 307 6.81 23.91 2.05
C PHE A 307 8.24 23.36 1.90
N SER A 308 8.92 23.73 0.83
CA SER A 308 10.30 23.34 0.54
C SER A 308 11.09 24.55 0.01
N PRO A 309 12.23 24.92 0.63
CA PRO A 309 13.00 26.11 0.25
C PRO A 309 13.34 26.18 -1.24
N VAL A 310 13.76 25.05 -1.81
CA VAL A 310 14.18 24.96 -3.21
C VAL A 310 13.03 25.14 -4.21
N HIS A 311 11.79 24.90 -3.77
CA HIS A 311 10.63 24.98 -4.62
C HIS A 311 9.81 26.25 -4.44
N ASP A 312 9.66 26.72 -3.20
CA ASP A 312 8.73 27.80 -2.86
C ASP A 312 9.42 29.16 -2.69
N ILE A 313 10.76 29.18 -2.56
CA ILE A 313 11.56 30.41 -2.54
C ILE A 313 12.49 30.47 -3.75
N GLY A 314 13.25 29.39 -4.01
CA GLY A 314 14.25 29.33 -5.07
C GLY A 314 15.55 30.08 -4.73
N HIS A 315 16.31 30.49 -5.76
CA HIS A 315 17.60 31.14 -5.57
C HIS A 315 17.47 32.64 -5.26
N GLY A 316 18.25 33.14 -4.30
CA GLY A 316 18.27 34.56 -3.96
C GLY A 316 19.35 34.93 -2.94
N PRO A 317 19.50 36.24 -2.63
CA PRO A 317 20.47 36.69 -1.65
C PRO A 317 20.07 36.23 -0.23
N ALA A 318 21.08 35.91 0.59
CA ALA A 318 20.88 35.32 1.92
C ALA A 318 19.94 36.15 2.82
N ASN A 319 20.02 37.48 2.76
CA ASN A 319 19.19 38.38 3.57
C ASN A 319 17.68 38.31 3.27
N LYS A 320 17.29 37.80 2.09
CA LYS A 320 15.89 37.59 1.69
C LYS A 320 15.47 36.15 1.91
N VAL A 321 16.27 35.19 1.40
CA VAL A 321 15.95 33.75 1.43
C VAL A 321 15.85 33.25 2.87
N VAL A 322 16.87 33.50 3.71
CA VAL A 322 16.90 33.02 5.10
C VAL A 322 15.74 33.56 5.93
N LYS A 323 15.32 34.81 5.70
CA LYS A 323 14.15 35.38 6.40
C LYS A 323 12.85 34.67 6.05
N GLN A 324 12.72 34.22 4.79
CA GLN A 324 11.54 33.48 4.33
C GLN A 324 11.56 32.06 4.88
N ASP A 325 12.71 31.38 4.87
CA ASP A 325 12.89 30.05 5.46
C ASP A 325 12.52 30.03 6.96
N LEU A 326 13.12 30.93 7.74
CA LEU A 326 12.84 31.02 9.18
C LEU A 326 11.39 31.43 9.49
N LYS A 327 10.73 32.16 8.58
CA LYS A 327 9.29 32.45 8.69
C LYS A 327 8.46 31.19 8.41
N ALA A 328 8.82 30.42 7.38
CA ALA A 328 8.13 29.18 7.05
C ALA A 328 8.24 28.15 8.19
N ILE A 329 9.43 27.99 8.81
CA ILE A 329 9.61 27.11 9.97
C ILE A 329 8.73 27.54 11.14
N ARG A 330 8.61 28.85 11.43
CA ARG A 330 7.73 29.33 12.51
C ARG A 330 6.26 29.03 12.25
N ASN A 331 5.84 29.06 10.99
CA ASN A 331 4.45 28.91 10.58
C ASN A 331 4.04 27.45 10.27
N CYS A 332 4.99 26.52 10.20
CA CYS A 332 4.68 25.11 9.98
C CYS A 332 4.19 24.41 11.26
N ASP A 333 3.50 23.29 11.08
CA ASP A 333 3.02 22.41 12.14
C ASP A 333 4.06 21.36 12.53
N ALA A 334 4.95 20.99 11.60
CA ALA A 334 6.06 20.06 11.80
C ALA A 334 7.19 20.31 10.80
N VAL A 335 8.38 19.81 11.11
CA VAL A 335 9.53 19.78 10.20
C VAL A 335 9.84 18.34 9.84
N PHE A 336 10.02 18.06 8.55
CA PHE A 336 10.66 16.85 8.06
C PHE A 336 12.06 17.17 7.55
N ALA A 337 13.09 16.54 8.09
CA ALA A 337 14.48 16.81 7.79
C ALA A 337 15.19 15.60 7.20
N ILE A 338 15.73 15.77 5.99
CA ILE A 338 16.59 14.79 5.33
C ILE A 338 18.02 15.10 5.74
N VAL A 339 18.52 14.35 6.72
CA VAL A 339 19.86 14.58 7.31
C VAL A 339 20.92 13.64 6.73
N SER A 340 20.54 12.67 5.89
CA SER A 340 21.44 11.80 5.14
C SER A 340 22.49 12.62 4.36
N GLY A 341 23.77 12.42 4.67
CA GLY A 341 24.90 13.09 4.00
C GLY A 341 25.42 14.36 4.69
N SER A 342 24.91 14.71 5.87
CA SER A 342 25.33 15.85 6.71
C SER A 342 25.28 17.23 6.02
N SER A 343 24.34 18.06 6.43
CA SER A 343 24.16 19.43 5.92
C SER A 343 24.11 20.42 7.08
N PRO A 344 25.11 21.30 7.26
CA PRO A 344 25.09 22.31 8.32
C PRO A 344 23.86 23.23 8.25
N GLY A 345 23.38 23.53 7.05
CA GLY A 345 22.16 24.32 6.85
C GLY A 345 20.92 23.58 7.37
N THR A 346 20.79 22.30 7.05
CA THR A 346 19.68 21.46 7.52
C THR A 346 19.72 21.26 9.03
N LEU A 347 20.90 21.06 9.62
CA LEU A 347 21.04 20.98 11.07
C LEU A 347 20.71 22.31 11.77
N PHE A 348 21.01 23.45 11.14
CA PHE A 348 20.59 24.75 11.63
C PHE A 348 19.06 24.91 11.60
N GLU A 349 18.40 24.49 10.52
CA GLU A 349 16.94 24.46 10.40
C GLU A 349 16.30 23.56 11.47
N VAL A 350 16.86 22.37 11.70
CA VAL A 350 16.43 21.45 12.76
C VAL A 350 16.58 22.09 14.14
N GLY A 351 17.75 22.65 14.47
CA GLY A 351 17.99 23.29 15.76
C GLY A 351 17.07 24.50 15.99
N TYR A 352 16.82 25.30 14.94
CA TYR A 352 15.89 26.41 15.01
C TYR A 352 14.44 25.93 15.22
N ALA A 353 14.01 24.88 14.53
CA ALA A 353 12.70 24.29 14.69
C ALA A 353 12.46 23.76 16.12
N VAL A 354 13.44 23.04 16.67
CA VAL A 354 13.44 22.58 18.07
C VAL A 354 13.30 23.76 19.02
N ALA A 355 14.09 24.83 18.83
CA ALA A 355 14.01 26.04 19.66
C ALA A 355 12.66 26.77 19.57
N GLN A 356 11.88 26.54 18.51
CA GLN A 356 10.52 27.04 18.32
C GLN A 356 9.44 26.04 18.79
N ASN A 357 9.84 24.96 19.49
CA ASN A 357 8.96 23.87 19.94
C ASN A 357 8.18 23.21 18.79
N LYS A 358 8.78 23.11 17.60
CA LYS A 358 8.19 22.37 16.48
C LYS A 358 8.58 20.89 16.59
N PRO A 359 7.65 19.95 16.38
CA PRO A 359 8.01 18.55 16.24
C PRO A 359 8.86 18.36 14.98
N VAL A 360 9.96 17.63 15.11
CA VAL A 360 10.92 17.39 14.03
C VAL A 360 11.06 15.89 13.81
N PHE A 361 10.83 15.48 12.56
CA PHE A 361 11.00 14.13 12.07
C PHE A 361 12.18 14.10 11.11
N CYS A 362 13.12 13.18 11.31
CA CYS A 362 14.35 13.09 10.53
C CYS A 362 14.42 11.73 9.84
N VAL A 363 14.84 11.74 8.56
CA VAL A 363 15.36 10.54 7.90
C VAL A 363 16.87 10.60 7.85
N ALA A 364 17.53 9.56 8.38
CA ALA A 364 18.97 9.49 8.55
C ALA A 364 19.53 8.14 8.05
N GLN A 365 19.70 8.01 6.73
CA GLN A 365 20.26 6.80 6.14
C GLN A 365 21.79 6.80 6.20
N ASN A 366 22.37 5.70 6.72
CA ASN A 366 23.81 5.45 6.74
C ASN A 366 24.63 6.56 7.43
N MET A 367 24.04 7.15 8.49
CA MET A 367 24.66 8.21 9.29
C MET A 367 25.39 7.61 10.50
N ARG A 368 26.48 8.25 10.95
CA ARG A 368 27.14 7.85 12.20
C ARG A 368 26.33 8.38 13.38
N ALA A 369 26.31 7.64 14.49
CA ALA A 369 25.63 8.08 15.72
C ALA A 369 26.05 9.51 16.15
N ASN A 370 27.33 9.87 16.00
CA ASN A 370 27.82 11.22 16.31
C ASN A 370 27.21 12.32 15.43
N ASP A 371 26.85 12.01 14.18
CA ASP A 371 26.31 12.99 13.22
C ASP A 371 24.82 13.29 13.50
N ILE A 372 24.11 12.39 14.19
CA ILE A 372 22.68 12.55 14.56
C ILE A 372 22.45 12.81 16.05
N LYS A 373 23.51 12.80 16.86
CA LYS A 373 23.46 12.97 18.33
C LYS A 373 22.72 14.24 18.78
N LEU A 374 22.86 15.34 18.04
CA LEU A 374 22.20 16.61 18.38
C LEU A 374 20.68 16.54 18.14
N PRO A 375 20.20 16.19 16.93
CA PRO A 375 18.77 15.90 16.73
C PRO A 375 18.20 14.89 17.74
N GLU A 376 18.92 13.80 18.01
CA GLU A 376 18.47 12.76 18.94
C GLU A 376 18.33 13.30 20.38
N GLY A 377 19.38 13.95 20.89
CA GLY A 377 19.37 14.55 22.23
C GLY A 377 18.41 15.73 22.38
N ALA A 378 17.95 16.30 21.27
CA ALA A 378 16.93 17.36 21.22
C ALA A 378 15.49 16.82 21.17
N GLY A 379 15.30 15.49 21.13
CA GLY A 379 13.98 14.85 21.07
C GLY A 379 13.36 14.81 19.67
N CYS A 380 14.14 14.95 18.60
CA CYS A 380 13.66 14.69 17.25
C CYS A 380 13.34 13.20 17.07
N VAL A 381 12.29 12.88 16.32
CA VAL A 381 12.01 11.49 15.89
C VAL A 381 12.92 11.17 14.72
N ILE A 382 13.78 10.16 14.84
CA ILE A 382 14.76 9.81 13.80
C ILE A 382 14.48 8.39 13.31
N HIS A 383 14.44 8.22 11.99
CA HIS A 383 14.22 6.93 11.37
C HIS A 383 15.23 6.70 10.23
N GLU A 384 15.66 5.45 10.05
CA GLU A 384 16.59 5.07 8.97
C GLU A 384 15.84 4.78 7.67
N ASP A 385 14.65 4.18 7.75
CA ASP A 385 13.80 3.98 6.57
C ASP A 385 13.04 5.26 6.19
N PHE A 386 13.12 5.64 4.92
CA PHE A 386 12.54 6.85 4.36
C PHE A 386 11.01 6.86 4.42
N ILE A 387 10.37 5.73 4.12
CA ILE A 387 8.91 5.66 4.05
C ILE A 387 8.29 5.63 5.44
N SER A 388 8.89 4.89 6.36
CA SER A 388 8.47 4.83 7.76
C SER A 388 8.56 6.23 8.40
N ALA A 389 9.64 6.98 8.15
CA ALA A 389 9.78 8.37 8.63
C ALA A 389 8.63 9.28 8.15
N LEU A 390 8.21 9.13 6.88
CA LEU A 390 7.11 9.90 6.30
C LEU A 390 5.74 9.52 6.85
N HIS A 391 5.54 8.24 7.17
CA HIS A 391 4.30 7.77 7.81
C HIS A 391 4.18 8.27 9.25
N LEU A 392 5.25 8.14 10.04
CA LEU A 392 5.32 8.66 11.41
C LEU A 392 5.05 10.17 11.43
N LEU A 393 5.61 10.92 10.48
CA LEU A 393 5.31 12.34 10.28
C LEU A 393 3.83 12.59 9.94
N ALA A 394 3.22 11.80 9.03
CA ALA A 394 1.83 11.97 8.64
C ALA A 394 0.86 11.74 9.81
N TRP A 395 1.21 10.83 10.72
CA TRP A 395 0.47 10.53 11.96
C TRP A 395 0.87 11.46 13.12
N ARG A 396 2.06 12.06 13.03
CA ARG A 396 2.80 12.81 14.06
C ARG A 396 2.98 12.00 15.35
N LYS A 397 3.47 10.77 15.20
CA LYS A 397 3.78 9.82 16.28
C LYS A 397 5.26 9.48 16.34
#